data_AF-A0A3D9H4Z3-F1
#
_entry.id   AF-A0A3D9H4Z3-F1
#
_cell.length_a   1.000
_cell.length_b   1.000
_cell.length_c   1.000
_cell.angle_alpha   90.00
_cell.angle_beta   90.00
_cell.angle_gamma   90.00
#
_symmetry.space_group_name_H-M   'P 1'
#
loop_
_entity.id
_entity.type
_entity.pdbx_description
1 polymer ?
#
loop_
_entity_poly.entity_id
_entity_poly.type
_entity_poly.pdbx_seq_one_letter_code
_entity_poly.pdbx_strand_id
1 'polypeptide(L)'
;MLDNYYITIFNHYKKVFGKKSITIALLYINALEISIALALGAFFMAFASQMKISVMSSSKFWVLFTLIALFIISKNWMRYNGKKRTILNAKSKRIDTSISLLWLIPIGCLTMAFILLQVQ
;
A
#
# COMPACT_ATOMS: atom_id res chain seq x y z
N MET A 1 3.50 12.46 -1.65
CA MET A 1 4.38 11.47 -1.00
C MET A 1 4.26 10.10 -1.67
N LEU A 2 3.11 9.42 -1.59
CA LEU A 2 2.90 8.12 -2.25
C LEU A 2 3.09 8.14 -3.78
N ASP A 3 2.70 9.25 -4.44
CA ASP A 3 2.93 9.43 -5.88
C ASP A 3 4.43 9.38 -6.25
N ASN A 4 5.33 9.77 -5.33
CA ASN A 4 6.77 9.70 -5.57
C ASN A 4 7.25 8.24 -5.55
N TYR A 5 6.74 7.41 -4.64
CA TYR A 5 7.08 5.99 -4.63
C TYR A 5 6.55 5.27 -5.88
N TYR A 6 5.33 5.61 -6.31
CA TYR A 6 4.78 5.12 -7.57
C TYR A 6 5.70 5.46 -8.76
N ILE A 7 6.09 6.74 -8.90
CA ILE A 7 6.89 7.16 -10.06
C ILE A 7 8.32 6.61 -10.02
N THR A 8 8.92 6.46 -8.83
CA THR A 8 10.25 5.84 -8.67
C THR A 8 10.24 4.38 -9.12
N ILE A 9 9.25 3.59 -8.66
CA ILE A 9 9.09 2.19 -9.06
C ILE A 9 8.79 2.09 -10.57
N PHE A 10 7.90 2.94 -11.06
CA PHE A 10 7.59 3.01 -12.50
C PHE A 10 8.85 3.29 -13.33
N ASN A 11 9.64 4.31 -12.98
CA ASN A 11 10.82 4.70 -13.73
C ASN A 11 11.95 3.68 -13.66
N HIS A 12 12.12 3.00 -12.53
CA HIS A 12 13.09 1.92 -12.40
C HIS A 12 12.74 0.74 -13.34
N TYR A 13 11.51 0.23 -13.22
CA TYR A 13 11.08 -0.93 -14.01
C TYR A 13 10.75 -0.59 -15.47
N LYS A 14 10.54 0.69 -15.82
CA LYS A 14 10.33 1.12 -17.21
C LYS A 14 11.52 0.77 -18.10
N LYS A 15 12.76 0.85 -17.58
CA LYS A 15 13.97 0.52 -18.34
C LYS A 15 14.05 -0.97 -18.72
N VAL A 16 13.53 -1.84 -17.85
CA VAL A 16 13.65 -3.31 -18.01
C VAL A 16 12.39 -3.92 -18.63
N PHE A 17 11.20 -3.45 -18.22
CA PHE A 17 9.92 -4.12 -18.51
C PHE A 17 8.97 -3.28 -19.39
N GLY A 18 9.37 -2.08 -19.83
CA GLY A 18 8.60 -1.25 -20.76
C GLY A 18 7.16 -0.99 -20.28
N LYS A 19 6.15 -1.44 -21.05
CA LYS A 19 4.72 -1.26 -20.71
C LYS A 19 4.29 -1.99 -19.43
N LYS A 20 4.94 -3.11 -19.07
CA LYS A 20 4.62 -3.88 -17.85
C LYS A 20 5.00 -3.14 -16.57
N SER A 21 5.88 -2.13 -16.64
CA SER A 21 6.23 -1.30 -15.48
C SER A 21 5.03 -0.57 -14.88
N ILE A 22 4.01 -0.30 -15.69
CA ILE A 22 2.75 0.30 -15.25
C ILE A 22 2.08 -0.61 -14.24
N THR A 23 1.89 -1.88 -14.60
CA THR A 23 1.24 -2.88 -13.76
C THR A 23 2.04 -3.11 -12.49
N ILE A 24 3.38 -3.17 -12.58
CA ILE A 24 4.26 -3.34 -11.42
C ILE A 24 4.14 -2.16 -10.45
N ALA A 25 4.15 -0.91 -10.95
CA ALA A 25 4.00 0.27 -10.10
C ALA A 25 2.61 0.35 -9.46
N LEU A 26 1.57 -0.08 -10.17
CA LEU A 26 0.19 -0.14 -9.66
C LEU A 26 0.04 -1.24 -8.59
N LEU A 27 0.65 -2.41 -8.81
CA LEU A 27 0.68 -3.49 -7.83
C LEU A 27 1.41 -3.04 -6.56
N TYR A 28 2.57 -2.41 -6.71
CA TYR A 28 3.34 -1.88 -5.59
C TYR A 28 2.53 -0.89 -4.75
N ILE A 29 1.91 0.12 -5.37
CA ILE A 29 1.18 1.14 -4.59
C ILE A 29 -0.07 0.58 -3.92
N ASN A 30 -0.75 -0.36 -4.58
CA ASN A 30 -1.88 -1.07 -3.97
C ASN A 30 -1.41 -1.90 -2.77
N ALA A 31 -0.36 -2.69 -2.92
CA ALA A 31 0.21 -3.48 -1.83
C ALA A 31 0.63 -2.60 -0.65
N LEU A 32 1.29 -1.47 -0.92
CA LEU A 32 1.71 -0.51 0.09
C LEU A 32 0.50 0.08 0.86
N GLU A 33 -0.48 0.66 0.15
CA GLU A 33 -1.64 1.27 0.82
C GLU A 33 -2.47 0.24 1.60
N ILE A 34 -2.67 -0.97 1.04
CA ILE A 34 -3.40 -2.06 1.71
C ILE A 34 -2.63 -2.53 2.95
N SER A 35 -1.31 -2.68 2.87
CA SER A 35 -0.49 -3.11 4.01
C SER A 35 -0.51 -2.09 5.16
N ILE A 36 -0.49 -0.79 4.85
CA ILE A 36 -0.60 0.28 5.85
C ILE A 36 -2.00 0.27 6.48
N ALA A 37 -3.05 0.15 5.66
CA ALA A 37 -4.42 0.06 6.15
C ALA A 37 -4.62 -1.17 7.06
N LEU A 38 -4.04 -2.32 6.70
CA LEU A 38 -4.11 -3.53 7.51
C LEU A 38 -3.37 -3.35 8.83
N ALA A 39 -2.16 -2.80 8.81
CA ALA A 39 -1.36 -2.56 10.01
C ALA A 39 -2.08 -1.61 10.99
N LEU A 40 -2.67 -0.52 10.48
CA LEU A 40 -3.46 0.40 11.30
C LEU A 40 -4.73 -0.26 11.83
N GLY A 41 -5.46 -1.00 11.00
CA GLY A 41 -6.65 -1.73 11.42
C GLY A 41 -6.36 -2.76 12.50
N ALA A 42 -5.32 -3.57 12.30
CA ALA A 42 -4.83 -4.55 13.27
C ALA A 42 -4.39 -3.89 14.59
N PHE A 43 -3.68 -2.76 14.50
CA PHE A 43 -3.28 -1.98 15.68
C PHE A 43 -4.48 -1.55 16.52
N PHE A 44 -5.49 -0.91 15.89
CA PHE A 44 -6.68 -0.47 16.62
C PHE A 44 -7.48 -1.64 17.21
N MET A 45 -7.54 -2.76 16.49
CA MET A 45 -8.24 -3.95 16.96
C MET A 45 -7.55 -4.59 18.18
N ALA A 46 -6.23 -4.78 18.11
CA ALA A 46 -5.43 -5.29 19.23
C ALA A 46 -5.48 -4.32 20.43
N PHE A 47 -5.31 -3.02 20.19
CA PHE A 47 -5.38 -1.99 21.23
C PHE A 47 -6.74 -1.97 21.93
N ALA A 48 -7.84 -2.01 21.18
CA ALA A 48 -9.18 -2.05 21.75
C ALA A 48 -9.45 -3.32 22.57
N SER A 49 -8.94 -4.48 22.12
CA SER A 49 -8.98 -5.74 22.87
C SER A 49 -8.31 -5.57 24.24
N GLN A 50 -7.11 -4.97 24.27
CA GLN A 50 -6.38 -4.71 25.51
C GLN A 50 -7.11 -3.72 26.44
N MET A 51 -7.86 -2.76 25.88
CA MET A 51 -8.69 -1.85 26.66
C MET A 51 -10.03 -2.44 27.12
N LYS A 52 -10.31 -3.73 26.84
CA LYS A 52 -11.60 -4.40 27.09
C LYS A 52 -12.78 -3.72 26.38
N ILE A 53 -12.52 -3.01 25.29
CA ILE A 53 -13.55 -2.41 24.44
C ILE A 53 -13.93 -3.44 23.39
N SER A 54 -15.14 -3.98 23.47
CA SER A 54 -15.67 -4.88 22.44
C SER A 54 -16.02 -4.08 21.17
N VAL A 55 -15.02 -3.83 20.32
CA VAL A 55 -15.20 -3.07 19.07
C VAL A 55 -15.83 -3.93 17.98
N MET A 56 -15.24 -5.09 17.67
CA MET A 56 -15.67 -5.87 16.51
C MET A 56 -15.15 -7.32 16.54
N SER A 57 -15.95 -8.27 16.01
CA SER A 57 -15.53 -9.66 15.78
C SER A 57 -14.58 -9.78 14.58
N SER A 58 -13.71 -10.79 14.58
CA SER A 58 -12.76 -11.08 13.49
C SER A 58 -13.43 -11.16 12.11
N SER A 59 -14.60 -11.78 11.99
CA SER A 59 -15.32 -11.87 10.71
C SER A 59 -15.70 -10.50 10.15
N LYS A 60 -16.23 -9.62 11.00
CA LYS A 60 -16.61 -8.25 10.63
C LYS A 60 -15.39 -7.40 10.27
N PHE A 61 -14.25 -7.63 10.93
CA PHE A 61 -12.97 -7.00 10.59
C PHE A 61 -12.52 -7.33 9.17
N TRP A 62 -12.48 -8.61 8.81
CA TRP A 62 -12.06 -9.02 7.48
C TRP A 62 -13.01 -8.54 6.39
N VAL A 63 -14.31 -8.50 6.65
CA VAL A 63 -15.31 -7.92 5.73
C VAL A 63 -15.04 -6.42 5.51
N LEU A 64 -14.88 -5.65 6.59
CA LEU A 64 -14.62 -4.21 6.49
C LEU A 64 -13.27 -3.93 5.81
N PHE A 65 -12.24 -4.70 6.16
CA PHE A 65 -10.92 -4.60 5.55
C PHE A 65 -10.97 -4.88 4.05
N THR A 66 -11.73 -5.90 3.62
CA THR A 66 -11.89 -6.23 2.19
C THR A 66 -12.57 -5.09 1.42
N LEU A 67 -13.58 -4.45 2.01
CA LEU A 67 -14.22 -3.27 1.40
C LEU A 67 -13.23 -2.10 1.25
N ILE A 68 -12.42 -1.83 2.27
CA ILE A 68 -11.38 -0.80 2.23
C ILE A 68 -10.33 -1.13 1.18
N ALA A 69 -9.89 -2.39 1.08
CA ALA A 69 -8.92 -2.83 0.09
C ALA A 69 -9.45 -2.65 -1.33
N LEU A 70 -10.71 -3.01 -1.59
CA LEU A 70 -11.37 -2.81 -2.88
C LEU A 70 -11.48 -1.32 -3.24
N PHE A 71 -11.82 -0.48 -2.27
CA PHE A 71 -11.83 0.97 -2.45
C PHE A 71 -10.44 1.52 -2.80
N ILE A 72 -9.39 1.08 -2.09
CA ILE A 72 -8.00 1.47 -2.34
C ILE A 72 -7.58 1.12 -3.76
N ILE A 73 -7.83 -0.13 -4.19
CA ILE A 73 -7.49 -0.60 -5.55
C ILE A 73 -8.18 0.26 -6.60
N SER A 74 -9.49 0.49 -6.42
CA SER A 74 -10.30 1.29 -7.35
C SER A 74 -9.82 2.74 -7.42
N LYS A 75 -9.56 3.35 -6.26
CA LYS A 75 -9.04 4.72 -6.13
C LYS A 75 -7.69 4.86 -6.85
N ASN A 76 -6.76 3.93 -6.63
CA ASN A 76 -5.43 3.97 -7.21
C ASN A 76 -5.46 3.73 -8.72
N TRP A 77 -6.29 2.82 -9.18
CA TRP A 77 -6.50 2.58 -10.60
C TRP A 77 -6.97 3.86 -11.32
N MET A 78 -7.94 4.58 -10.74
CA MET A 78 -8.43 5.85 -11.29
C MET A 78 -7.39 6.99 -11.20
N ARG A 79 -6.63 7.06 -10.09
CA ARG A 79 -5.65 8.12 -9.85
C ARG A 79 -4.47 8.07 -10.82
N TYR A 80 -3.89 6.88 -11.07
CA TYR A 80 -2.66 6.72 -11.84
C TYR A 80 -2.89 6.58 -13.35
N ASN A 81 -3.77 7.42 -13.88
CA ASN A 81 -4.08 7.50 -15.30
C ASN A 81 -2.94 8.09 -16.15
N GLY A 82 -2.99 7.91 -17.48
CA GLY A 82 -1.99 8.41 -18.44
C GLY A 82 -1.56 9.87 -18.20
N LYS A 83 -2.55 10.77 -18.11
CA LYS A 83 -2.32 12.21 -17.88
C LYS A 83 -1.66 12.51 -16.54
N LYS A 84 -2.04 11.81 -15.47
CA LYS A 84 -1.42 12.01 -14.14
C LYS A 84 0.03 11.53 -14.15
N ARG A 85 0.31 10.40 -14.80
CA ARG A 85 1.66 9.82 -14.89
C ARG A 85 2.63 10.71 -15.66
N THR A 86 2.22 11.33 -16.76
CA THR A 86 3.09 12.26 -17.50
C THR A 86 3.47 13.47 -16.64
N ILE A 87 2.50 14.03 -15.90
CA ILE A 87 2.74 15.12 -14.95
C ILE A 87 3.70 14.68 -13.83
N LEU A 88 3.48 13.50 -13.24
CA LEU A 88 4.34 12.97 -12.18
C LEU A 88 5.76 12.70 -12.67
N ASN A 89 5.91 12.19 -13.90
CA ASN A 89 7.22 11.94 -14.50
C ASN A 89 7.97 13.25 -14.76
N ALA A 90 7.28 14.29 -15.27
CA ALA A 90 7.88 15.61 -15.48
C ALA A 90 8.30 16.29 -14.16
N LYS A 91 7.58 16.01 -13.07
CA LYS A 91 7.91 16.52 -11.73
C LYS A 91 8.90 15.64 -10.96
N SER A 92 9.25 14.46 -11.49
CA SER A 92 10.13 13.52 -10.78
C SER A 92 11.55 14.04 -10.77
N LYS A 93 12.07 14.37 -9.57
CA LYS A 93 13.51 14.51 -9.35
C LYS A 93 14.10 13.11 -9.22
N ARG A 94 15.26 12.86 -9.84
CA ARG A 94 16.00 11.62 -9.60
C ARG A 94 16.43 11.62 -8.14
N ILE A 95 15.78 10.79 -7.35
CA ILE A 95 16.20 10.47 -6.00
C ILE A 95 16.72 9.05 -6.11
N ASP A 96 17.97 8.83 -5.72
CA ASP A 96 18.59 7.51 -5.65
C ASP A 96 18.03 6.74 -4.45
N THR A 97 16.72 6.49 -4.46
CA THR A 97 16.08 5.64 -3.47
C THR A 97 16.31 4.18 -3.86
N SER A 98 16.84 3.39 -2.93
CA SER A 98 17.08 1.97 -3.15
C SER A 98 15.74 1.23 -3.33
N ILE A 99 15.56 0.62 -4.51
CA ILE A 99 14.32 -0.10 -4.85
C ILE A 99 14.04 -1.23 -3.87
N SER A 100 15.08 -1.90 -3.38
CA SER A 100 14.96 -2.95 -2.35
C SER A 100 14.32 -2.41 -1.07
N LEU A 101 14.66 -1.18 -0.66
CA LEU A 101 14.09 -0.55 0.53
C LEU A 101 12.60 -0.20 0.31
N LEU A 102 12.22 0.26 -0.89
CA LEU A 102 10.82 0.50 -1.21
C LEU A 102 9.98 -0.79 -1.08
N TRP A 103 10.48 -1.93 -1.58
CA TRP A 103 9.79 -3.21 -1.45
C TRP A 103 9.75 -3.74 -0.01
N LEU A 104 10.70 -3.36 0.84
CA LEU A 104 10.72 -3.75 2.24
C LEU A 104 9.58 -3.10 3.04
N ILE A 105 9.15 -1.89 2.68
CA ILE A 105 8.10 -1.15 3.41
C ILE A 105 6.77 -1.91 3.47
N PRO A 106 6.14 -2.34 2.34
CA PRO A 106 4.88 -3.09 2.41
C PRO A 106 5.04 -4.42 3.16
N ILE A 107 6.20 -5.07 3.04
CA ILE A 107 6.50 -6.32 3.77
C ILE A 107 6.55 -6.04 5.27
N GLY A 108 7.25 -4.99 5.70
CA GLY A 108 7.34 -4.59 7.11
C GLY A 108 5.97 -4.24 7.71
N CYS A 109 5.12 -3.56 6.95
CA CYS A 109 3.74 -3.28 7.37
C CYS A 109 2.92 -4.57 7.52
N LEU A 110 3.04 -5.52 6.58
CA LEU A 110 2.36 -6.81 6.67
C LEU A 110 2.83 -7.62 7.88
N THR A 111 4.15 -7.73 8.11
CA THR A 111 4.68 -8.46 9.27
C THR A 111 4.19 -7.85 10.57
N MET A 112 4.18 -6.51 10.66
CA MET A 112 3.66 -5.81 11.85
C MET A 112 2.17 -6.10 12.06
N ALA A 113 1.37 -6.06 10.98
CA ALA A 113 -0.06 -6.34 11.06
C ALA A 113 -0.34 -7.78 11.54
N PHE A 114 0.40 -8.77 11.03
CA PHE A 114 0.24 -10.17 11.46
C PHE A 114 0.60 -10.37 12.93
N ILE A 115 1.68 -9.74 13.40
CA ILE A 115 2.06 -9.80 14.82
C ILE A 115 0.95 -9.21 15.69
N LEU A 116 0.38 -8.06 15.30
CA LEU A 116 -0.69 -7.42 16.06
C LEU A 116 -1.99 -8.24 16.07
N LEU A 117 -2.34 -8.89 14.96
CA LEU A 117 -3.51 -9.77 14.89
C LEU A 117 -3.37 -11.04 15.74
N GLN A 118 -2.14 -11.47 16.06
CA GLN A 118 -1.90 -12.58 16.98
C GLN A 118 -2.07 -12.20 18.46
N VAL A 119 -1.94 -10.91 18.79
CA VAL A 119 -2.06 -10.41 20.17
C VAL A 119 -3.52 -10.24 20.60
N GLN A 120 -4.45 -10.15 19.65
CA GLN A 120 -5.89 -10.05 19.89
C GLN A 120 -6.47 -11.33 20.48
#